data_AF-A0A2D4J5M8-F1
#
_entry.id   AF-A0A2D4J5M8-F1
#
_cell.length_a   1.000
_cell.length_b   1.000
_cell.length_c   1.000
_cell.angle_alpha   90.00
_cell.angle_beta   90.00
_cell.angle_gamma   90.00
#
_symmetry.space_group_name_H-M   'P 1'
#
loop_
_entity.id
_entity.type
_entity.pdbx_description
1 polymer ?
#
loop_
_entity_poly.entity_id
_entity_poly.type
_entity_poly.pdbx_seq_one_letter_code
_entity_poly.pdbx_strand_id
1 'polypeptide(L)'
;YLAAEENPGYKGEAGESKPLAGTNRASRRFTGEKIKYRLVAVPHGNDIASLFELDPTTLQKTDSFVPRNSYVRLRHLCTNTWIQSTNVPIDIDEERPIRLMLGTCPTKEDKEAFAIVSVPVSEIRDLDFANDASYMLSNVVDKMNEGFLSQNDRRFVIQLLEDLVFFVSDVPNNGQNVLDIVITKANRERQKLMREQNILKQIFGILKAPFKEKGEEGPLVRLEELSDQKNAPYQYMFRLCYRVLRHSQEDYRKNQEHIAKQFGMMQSQIGYDILAEDTITALLHNNRKLLEKHITKTEVETFVSLVRKNREPRFLDYLSDLCVSNHVAIPVTQELICKCVLDPKNTDILIQTELRPVKEMSQTHEYLSIEFSEEEVWLTWTDRNNDHHEKSIRQLAQEARAGNAHDENVLSYYRYQLKLFARMCMDRQYLAIKEISKQLGVELIFLCMADEMLPFDLRASFCHLMLHVHVDRDPQEKVMPVKFARLWTE
;
A
#
# COMPACT_ATOMS: atom_id res chain seq x y z
N TYR A 1 -2.80 -30.99 20.12
CA TYR A 1 -2.88 -32.34 19.53
C TYR A 1 -4.27 -32.53 18.91
N LEU A 2 -4.44 -33.52 18.04
CA LEU A 2 -5.70 -33.83 17.36
C LEU A 2 -6.31 -35.07 18.02
N ALA A 3 -7.63 -35.12 18.20
CA ALA A 3 -8.34 -36.30 18.70
C ALA A 3 -9.69 -36.47 17.99
N ALA A 4 -10.34 -37.64 18.10
CA ALA A 4 -11.71 -37.84 17.65
C ALA A 4 -12.65 -38.09 18.84
N GLU A 5 -13.62 -37.20 19.03
CA GLU A 5 -14.61 -37.25 20.10
C GLU A 5 -16.02 -37.51 19.56
N GLU A 6 -16.91 -38.03 20.40
CA GLU A 6 -18.28 -38.34 20.01
C GLU A 6 -19.01 -37.08 19.54
N ASN A 7 -19.66 -37.17 18.39
CA ASN A 7 -20.37 -36.04 17.81
C ASN A 7 -21.70 -35.85 18.57
N PRO A 8 -21.94 -34.70 19.22
CA PRO A 8 -23.19 -34.46 19.95
C PRO A 8 -24.43 -34.49 19.04
N GLY A 9 -24.25 -34.29 17.74
CA GLY A 9 -25.31 -34.37 16.72
C GLY A 9 -25.55 -35.77 16.16
N TYR A 10 -24.85 -36.80 16.64
CA TYR A 10 -25.05 -38.18 16.18
C TYR A 10 -26.38 -38.73 16.68
N LYS A 11 -27.26 -39.14 15.76
CA LYS A 11 -28.60 -39.67 16.09
C LYS A 11 -28.71 -41.20 16.01
N GLY A 12 -27.58 -41.90 15.85
CA GLY A 12 -27.56 -43.35 15.68
C GLY A 12 -28.07 -43.81 14.30
N GLU A 13 -27.81 -45.07 13.96
CA GLU A 13 -28.51 -45.77 12.86
C GLU A 13 -29.93 -46.16 13.31
N ALA A 14 -30.77 -45.19 13.64
CA ALA A 14 -32.19 -45.45 13.85
C ALA A 14 -32.86 -45.67 12.49
N GLY A 15 -32.97 -46.95 12.09
CA GLY A 15 -33.89 -47.53 11.10
C GLY A 15 -34.21 -46.71 9.84
N GLU A 16 -33.79 -47.21 8.68
CA GLU A 16 -34.23 -46.74 7.36
C GLU A 16 -35.77 -46.54 7.31
N SER A 17 -36.22 -45.30 7.46
CA SER A 17 -37.53 -44.89 6.97
C SER A 17 -37.33 -44.32 5.57
N LYS A 18 -37.89 -45.02 4.57
CA LYS A 18 -37.83 -44.67 3.14
C LYS A 18 -38.14 -43.17 2.94
N PRO A 19 -37.36 -42.44 2.12
CA PRO A 19 -37.67 -41.04 1.84
C PRO A 19 -38.89 -40.97 0.90
N LEU A 20 -39.93 -40.27 1.34
CA LEU A 20 -40.97 -39.74 0.45
C LEU A 20 -40.32 -38.70 -0.47
N ALA A 21 -40.56 -38.87 -1.77
CA ALA A 21 -39.98 -38.06 -2.82
C ALA A 21 -40.37 -36.58 -2.69
N GLY A 22 -39.37 -35.70 -2.78
CA GLY A 22 -39.56 -34.28 -3.09
C GLY A 22 -39.13 -33.32 -1.98
N THR A 23 -37.83 -33.00 -1.91
CA THR A 23 -37.31 -31.67 -1.49
C THR A 23 -35.78 -31.64 -1.61
N ASN A 24 -35.26 -31.15 -2.75
CA ASN A 24 -33.82 -31.02 -3.02
C ASN A 24 -33.05 -30.01 -2.11
N ARG A 25 -33.71 -29.41 -1.11
CA ARG A 25 -33.07 -28.53 -0.11
C ARG A 25 -32.73 -29.23 1.21
N ALA A 26 -33.30 -30.41 1.50
CA ALA A 26 -33.09 -31.09 2.77
C ALA A 26 -31.80 -31.94 2.83
N SER A 27 -31.24 -32.34 1.68
CA SER A 27 -30.12 -33.29 1.59
C SER A 27 -28.79 -32.81 2.19
N ARG A 28 -28.59 -31.51 2.44
CA ARG A 28 -27.32 -30.97 2.98
C ARG A 28 -27.21 -31.05 4.50
N ARG A 29 -28.32 -31.20 5.24
CA ARG A 29 -28.31 -31.30 6.71
C ARG A 29 -28.02 -32.72 7.22
N PHE A 30 -28.25 -33.75 6.41
CA PHE A 30 -28.25 -35.15 6.86
C PHE A 30 -26.88 -35.85 6.87
N THR A 31 -25.82 -35.24 6.36
CA THR A 31 -24.49 -35.89 6.32
C THR A 31 -23.76 -35.82 7.66
N GLY A 32 -24.00 -34.79 8.49
CA GLY A 32 -23.37 -34.64 9.81
C GLY A 32 -23.95 -35.57 10.88
N GLU A 33 -25.23 -35.93 10.77
CA GLU A 33 -25.94 -36.76 11.76
C GLU A 33 -25.53 -38.24 11.70
N LYS A 34 -24.88 -38.67 10.61
CA LYS A 34 -24.38 -40.04 10.41
C LYS A 34 -22.96 -40.25 10.94
N ILE A 35 -22.28 -39.17 11.30
CA ILE A 35 -20.89 -39.19 11.73
C ILE A 35 -20.84 -39.37 13.23
N LYS A 36 -20.32 -40.52 13.67
CA LYS A 36 -20.27 -40.90 15.08
C LYS A 36 -19.21 -40.13 15.87
N TYR A 37 -18.03 -39.92 15.28
CA TYR A 37 -16.96 -39.14 15.91
C TYR A 37 -16.48 -38.02 14.99
N ARG A 38 -16.18 -36.86 15.57
CA ARG A 38 -15.66 -35.68 14.88
C ARG A 38 -14.26 -35.33 15.39
N LEU A 39 -13.45 -34.73 14.53
CA LEU A 39 -12.11 -34.29 14.92
C LEU A 39 -12.17 -33.02 15.77
N VAL A 40 -11.40 -32.99 16.85
CA VAL A 40 -11.27 -31.87 17.79
C VAL A 40 -9.81 -31.62 18.16
N ALA A 41 -9.51 -30.37 18.53
CA ALA A 41 -8.20 -29.99 19.03
C ALA A 41 -8.14 -30.17 20.55
N VAL A 42 -7.19 -30.96 21.04
CA VAL A 42 -6.97 -31.21 22.47
C VAL A 42 -5.63 -30.62 22.94
N PRO A 43 -5.57 -30.00 24.13
CA PRO A 43 -4.37 -29.32 24.62
C PRO A 43 -3.26 -30.31 25.03
N HIS A 44 -3.61 -31.47 25.57
CA HIS A 44 -2.67 -32.48 26.05
C HIS A 44 -2.55 -33.64 25.06
N GLY A 45 -1.31 -34.07 24.76
CA GLY A 45 -1.02 -35.16 23.81
C GLY A 45 -0.75 -36.51 24.45
N ASN A 46 -0.98 -36.63 25.75
CA ASN A 46 -0.70 -37.85 26.50
C ASN A 46 -1.88 -38.83 26.46
N ASP A 47 -3.03 -38.41 25.94
CA ASP A 47 -4.22 -39.25 25.82
C ASP A 47 -4.14 -40.15 24.59
N ILE A 48 -4.59 -41.40 24.73
CA ILE A 48 -4.69 -42.40 23.66
C ILE A 48 -5.61 -41.92 22.55
N ALA A 49 -6.61 -41.09 22.88
CA ALA A 49 -7.48 -40.43 21.90
C ALA A 49 -6.73 -39.51 20.93
N SER A 50 -5.45 -39.20 21.15
CA SER A 50 -4.64 -38.38 20.24
C SER A 50 -3.77 -39.17 19.26
N LEU A 51 -3.84 -40.51 19.28
CA LEU A 51 -3.00 -41.38 18.46
C LEU A 51 -3.67 -41.77 17.13
N PHE A 52 -2.91 -41.62 16.05
CA PHE A 52 -3.32 -41.98 14.69
C PHE A 52 -2.28 -42.91 14.06
N GLU A 53 -2.76 -43.84 13.24
CA GLU A 53 -1.95 -44.73 12.41
C GLU A 53 -2.03 -44.31 10.93
N LEU A 54 -0.91 -44.43 10.23
CA LEU A 54 -0.81 -44.16 8.79
C LEU A 54 -1.02 -45.44 7.98
N ASP A 55 -1.90 -45.38 6.99
CA ASP A 55 -2.13 -46.45 6.01
C ASP A 55 -1.63 -46.00 4.63
N PRO A 56 -0.75 -46.77 3.96
CA PRO A 56 -0.23 -46.41 2.65
C PRO A 56 -1.29 -46.58 1.56
N THR A 57 -1.29 -45.66 0.59
CA THR A 57 -2.18 -45.75 -0.58
C THR A 57 -1.61 -46.61 -1.71
N THR A 58 -0.30 -46.89 -1.68
CA THR A 58 0.42 -47.69 -2.67
C THR A 58 1.08 -48.90 -2.00
N LEU A 59 1.39 -49.94 -2.77
CA LEU A 59 2.05 -51.13 -2.24
C LEU A 59 3.46 -50.78 -1.74
N GLN A 60 3.59 -50.65 -0.43
CA GLN A 60 4.87 -50.42 0.27
C GLN A 60 5.20 -51.64 1.15
N LYS A 61 6.49 -51.88 1.39
CA LYS A 61 6.91 -52.92 2.33
C LYS A 61 6.57 -52.44 3.75
N THR A 62 6.02 -53.32 4.58
CA THR A 62 5.59 -52.99 5.95
C THR A 62 6.71 -52.43 6.83
N ASP A 63 7.95 -52.81 6.57
CA ASP A 63 9.13 -52.39 7.35
C ASP A 63 9.96 -51.31 6.66
N SER A 64 9.41 -50.65 5.63
CA SER A 64 10.10 -49.57 4.92
C SER A 64 9.76 -48.20 5.48
N PHE A 65 10.71 -47.25 5.35
CA PHE A 65 10.48 -45.87 5.74
C PHE A 65 9.39 -45.22 4.89
N VAL A 66 8.56 -44.37 5.51
CA VAL A 66 7.55 -43.58 4.81
C VAL A 66 8.24 -42.53 3.93
N PRO A 67 8.03 -42.53 2.60
CA PRO A 67 8.61 -41.52 1.72
C PRO A 67 8.06 -40.11 1.99
N ARG A 68 8.89 -39.08 1.74
CA ARG A 68 8.44 -37.68 1.75
C ARG A 68 7.40 -37.44 0.65
N ASN A 69 6.44 -36.54 0.89
CA ASN A 69 5.40 -36.18 -0.08
C ASN A 69 4.52 -37.37 -0.49
N SER A 70 4.16 -38.22 0.48
CA SER A 70 3.34 -39.40 0.26
C SER A 70 1.86 -39.14 0.54
N TYR A 71 1.00 -39.91 -0.15
CA TYR A 71 -0.44 -39.96 0.11
C TYR A 71 -0.74 -41.10 1.08
N VAL A 72 -1.35 -40.77 2.21
CA VAL A 72 -1.68 -41.71 3.28
C VAL A 72 -3.14 -41.58 3.69
N ARG A 73 -3.68 -42.62 4.32
CA ARG A 73 -4.94 -42.54 5.05
C ARG A 73 -4.65 -42.54 6.54
N LEU A 74 -5.56 -41.93 7.30
CA LEU A 74 -5.42 -41.76 8.73
C LEU A 74 -6.47 -42.61 9.45
N ARG A 75 -6.01 -43.53 10.30
CA ARG A 75 -6.86 -44.34 11.17
C ARG A 75 -6.70 -43.88 12.60
N HIS A 76 -7.80 -43.54 13.26
CA HIS A 76 -7.81 -43.20 14.68
C HIS A 76 -7.75 -44.47 15.52
N LEU A 77 -6.76 -44.58 16.41
CA LEU A 77 -6.47 -45.84 17.13
C LEU A 77 -7.51 -46.16 18.20
N CYS A 78 -7.98 -45.16 18.95
CA CYS A 78 -8.90 -45.35 20.07
C CYS A 78 -10.28 -45.86 19.60
N THR A 79 -10.83 -45.29 18.52
CA THR A 79 -12.17 -45.66 18.01
C THR A 79 -12.14 -46.64 16.84
N ASN A 80 -10.94 -46.98 16.33
CA ASN A 80 -10.76 -47.79 15.12
C ASN A 80 -11.56 -47.29 13.91
N THR A 81 -11.54 -45.98 13.68
CA THR A 81 -12.27 -45.33 12.57
C THR A 81 -11.33 -44.58 11.63
N TRP A 82 -11.70 -44.50 10.36
CA TRP A 82 -10.99 -43.76 9.32
C TRP A 82 -11.49 -42.32 9.22
N ILE A 83 -10.60 -41.37 9.00
CA ILE A 83 -10.99 -39.96 8.80
C ILE A 83 -11.71 -39.81 7.46
N GLN A 84 -12.82 -39.07 7.46
CA GLN A 84 -13.64 -38.81 6.28
C GLN A 84 -13.97 -37.31 6.17
N SER A 85 -13.84 -36.77 4.96
CA SER A 85 -14.27 -35.42 4.63
C SER A 85 -15.79 -35.26 4.68
N THR A 86 -16.27 -34.09 5.09
CA THR A 86 -17.71 -33.81 5.17
C THR A 86 -17.98 -32.44 4.60
N ASN A 87 -19.14 -32.28 3.94
CA ASN A 87 -19.59 -30.99 3.44
C ASN A 87 -20.45 -30.24 4.47
N VAL A 88 -20.30 -30.54 5.75
CA VAL A 88 -21.05 -29.90 6.84
C VAL A 88 -20.27 -28.67 7.32
N PRO A 89 -20.76 -27.45 7.08
CA PRO A 89 -20.11 -26.25 7.57
C PRO A 89 -20.32 -26.10 9.08
N ILE A 90 -19.31 -25.58 9.75
CA ILE A 90 -19.34 -25.22 11.18
C ILE A 90 -19.77 -23.77 11.36
N ASP A 91 -19.38 -22.90 10.42
CA ASP A 91 -19.61 -21.46 10.40
C ASP A 91 -20.91 -21.08 9.65
N ILE A 92 -22.03 -21.68 10.06
CA ILE A 92 -23.34 -21.53 9.40
C ILE A 92 -23.88 -20.09 9.47
N ASP A 93 -23.45 -19.32 10.48
CA ASP A 93 -23.88 -17.94 10.69
C ASP A 93 -23.20 -16.92 9.76
N GLU A 94 -22.14 -17.33 9.04
CA GLU A 94 -21.43 -16.49 8.08
C GLU A 94 -22.12 -16.51 6.70
N GLU A 95 -22.09 -15.37 5.98
CA GLU A 95 -22.71 -15.23 4.66
C GLU A 95 -22.15 -16.25 3.63
N ARG A 96 -20.89 -16.64 3.80
CA ARG A 96 -20.23 -17.68 3.03
C ARG A 96 -19.41 -18.60 3.94
N PRO A 97 -19.96 -19.76 4.37
CA PRO A 97 -19.23 -20.69 5.23
C PRO A 97 -18.03 -21.29 4.50
N ILE A 98 -16.88 -21.31 5.17
CA ILE A 98 -15.61 -21.89 4.66
C ILE A 98 -15.03 -22.95 5.58
N ARG A 99 -15.51 -23.06 6.83
CA ARG A 99 -14.99 -24.03 7.81
C ARG A 99 -15.82 -25.31 7.75
N LEU A 100 -15.24 -26.35 7.15
CA LEU A 100 -15.88 -27.66 7.04
C LEU A 100 -15.46 -28.57 8.19
N MET A 101 -16.42 -29.33 8.72
CA MET A 101 -16.17 -30.35 9.73
C MET A 101 -15.53 -31.59 9.10
N LEU A 102 -14.56 -32.18 9.81
CA LEU A 102 -14.03 -33.50 9.50
C LEU A 102 -14.60 -34.53 10.47
N GLY A 103 -15.05 -35.65 9.93
CA GLY A 103 -15.64 -36.76 10.67
C GLY A 103 -14.76 -38.00 10.63
N THR A 104 -15.21 -39.05 11.30
CA THR A 104 -14.67 -40.39 11.12
C THR A 104 -15.77 -41.41 10.81
N CYS A 105 -15.40 -42.45 10.06
CA CYS A 105 -16.26 -43.54 9.64
C CYS A 105 -15.59 -44.90 9.93
N PRO A 106 -16.32 -45.95 10.35
CA PRO A 106 -15.76 -47.29 10.49
C PRO A 106 -15.30 -47.90 9.15
N THR A 107 -15.94 -47.51 8.05
CA THR A 107 -15.65 -48.01 6.71
C THR A 107 -14.42 -47.32 6.13
N LYS A 108 -13.48 -48.12 5.61
CA LYS A 108 -12.31 -47.62 4.87
C LYS A 108 -12.75 -47.14 3.49
N GLU A 109 -12.59 -45.85 3.20
CA GLU A 109 -12.86 -45.26 1.89
C GLU A 109 -11.57 -44.95 1.13
N ASP A 110 -11.42 -45.52 -0.07
CA ASP A 110 -10.18 -45.36 -0.84
C ASP A 110 -9.96 -43.94 -1.37
N LYS A 111 -11.04 -43.16 -1.50
CA LYS A 111 -11.02 -41.78 -2.00
C LYS A 111 -10.51 -40.77 -0.96
N GLU A 112 -10.62 -41.11 0.32
CA GLU A 112 -10.24 -40.25 1.43
C GLU A 112 -8.76 -40.48 1.76
N ALA A 113 -7.90 -39.71 1.09
CA ALA A 113 -6.45 -39.74 1.28
C ALA A 113 -5.90 -38.33 1.49
N PHE A 114 -4.93 -38.21 2.39
CA PHE A 114 -4.26 -36.96 2.73
C PHE A 114 -2.83 -36.98 2.19
N ALA A 115 -2.37 -35.84 1.68
CA ALA A 115 -0.99 -35.65 1.26
C ALA A 115 -0.16 -35.13 2.44
N ILE A 116 0.91 -35.84 2.82
CA ILE A 116 1.91 -35.33 3.76
C ILE A 116 2.91 -34.49 2.98
N VAL A 117 2.79 -33.16 3.03
CA VAL A 117 3.71 -32.25 2.34
C VAL A 117 4.82 -31.81 3.29
N SER A 118 6.08 -32.05 2.92
CA SER A 118 7.22 -31.60 3.73
C SER A 118 7.39 -30.08 3.63
N VAL A 119 7.40 -29.39 4.77
CA VAL A 119 7.64 -27.95 4.86
C VAL A 119 9.14 -27.67 5.07
N PRO A 120 9.77 -26.75 4.32
CA PRO A 120 11.15 -26.36 4.54
C PRO A 120 11.38 -25.76 5.94
N VAL A 121 12.52 -26.08 6.56
CA VAL A 121 12.91 -25.53 7.88
C VAL A 121 13.12 -24.01 7.86
N SER A 122 13.30 -23.38 6.70
CA SER A 122 13.31 -21.93 6.56
C SER A 122 11.92 -21.33 6.83
N GLU A 123 10.85 -21.93 6.34
CA GLU A 123 9.48 -21.42 6.55
C GLU A 123 9.06 -21.55 8.01
N ILE A 124 9.47 -22.62 8.69
CA ILE A 124 9.24 -22.80 10.12
C ILE A 124 9.95 -21.71 10.92
N ARG A 125 11.23 -21.45 10.61
CA ARG A 125 11.99 -20.36 11.25
C ARG A 125 11.37 -18.98 11.02
N ASP A 126 10.90 -18.71 9.80
CA ASP A 126 10.21 -17.46 9.48
C ASP A 126 8.90 -17.32 10.26
N LEU A 127 8.15 -18.41 10.47
CA LEU A 127 6.93 -18.44 11.28
C LEU A 127 7.22 -18.22 12.76
N ASP A 128 8.21 -18.91 13.31
CA ASP A 128 8.61 -18.78 14.72
C ASP A 128 9.10 -17.35 15.00
N PHE A 129 9.95 -16.80 14.13
CA PHE A 129 10.40 -15.41 14.21
C PHE A 129 9.22 -14.43 14.20
N ALA A 130 8.24 -14.62 13.31
CA ALA A 130 7.08 -13.74 13.24
C ALA A 130 6.20 -13.81 14.51
N ASN A 131 6.04 -15.00 15.09
CA ASN A 131 5.31 -15.20 16.34
C ASN A 131 6.00 -14.53 17.52
N ASP A 132 7.30 -14.76 17.67
CA ASP A 132 8.10 -14.18 18.74
C ASP A 132 8.15 -12.65 18.62
N ALA A 133 8.30 -12.13 17.41
CA ALA A 133 8.24 -10.70 17.13
C ALA A 133 6.88 -10.11 17.52
N SER A 134 5.76 -10.75 17.14
CA SER A 134 4.43 -10.28 17.53
C SER A 134 4.24 -10.25 19.05
N TYR A 135 4.70 -11.28 19.77
CA TYR A 135 4.61 -11.34 21.24
C TYR A 135 5.46 -10.26 21.91
N MET A 136 6.69 -10.04 21.45
CA MET A 136 7.55 -8.99 21.96
C MET A 136 6.95 -7.60 21.71
N LEU A 137 6.43 -7.34 20.51
CA LEU A 137 5.79 -6.07 20.19
C LEU A 137 4.49 -5.86 20.97
N SER A 138 3.69 -6.89 21.24
CA SER A 138 2.48 -6.74 22.06
C SER A 138 2.81 -6.31 23.49
N ASN A 139 3.83 -6.92 24.11
CA ASN A 139 4.28 -6.54 25.46
C ASN A 139 4.74 -5.07 25.51
N VAL A 140 5.37 -4.59 24.43
CA VAL A 140 5.81 -3.20 24.31
C VAL A 140 4.62 -2.26 24.16
N VAL A 141 3.63 -2.62 23.36
CA VAL A 141 2.38 -1.85 23.22
C VAL A 141 1.67 -1.74 24.57
N ASP A 142 1.62 -2.83 25.34
CA ASP A 142 1.02 -2.83 26.68
C ASP A 142 1.79 -1.91 27.64
N LYS A 143 3.13 -1.98 27.68
CA LYS A 143 3.96 -1.03 28.46
C LYS A 143 3.76 0.44 28.04
N MET A 144 3.65 0.70 26.73
CA MET A 144 3.33 2.06 26.23
C MET A 144 1.93 2.49 26.69
N ASN A 145 0.95 1.59 26.70
CA ASN A 145 -0.39 1.83 27.24
C ASN A 145 -0.41 1.98 28.77
N GLU A 146 0.58 1.46 29.49
CA GLU A 146 0.75 1.68 30.94
C GLU A 146 1.40 3.02 31.28
N GLY A 147 2.20 3.60 30.38
CA GLY A 147 2.71 4.98 30.56
C GLY A 147 4.22 5.10 30.59
N PHE A 148 4.94 3.99 30.55
CA PHE A 148 6.39 3.99 30.71
C PHE A 148 7.06 2.96 29.81
N LEU A 149 8.12 3.40 29.12
CA LEU A 149 8.99 2.53 28.33
C LEU A 149 10.45 2.83 28.66
N SER A 150 11.16 1.80 29.15
CA SER A 150 12.56 1.94 29.55
C SER A 150 13.47 2.23 28.34
N GLN A 151 14.68 2.76 28.58
CA GLN A 151 15.67 2.97 27.52
C GLN A 151 16.10 1.65 26.87
N ASN A 152 16.25 0.59 27.68
CA ASN A 152 16.61 -0.74 27.18
C ASN A 152 15.51 -1.32 26.30
N ASP A 153 14.24 -1.25 26.75
CA ASP A 153 13.10 -1.71 25.94
C ASP A 153 13.05 -1.00 24.59
N ARG A 154 13.26 0.33 24.56
CA ARG A 154 13.34 1.10 23.31
C ARG A 154 14.42 0.58 22.37
N ARG A 155 15.62 0.30 22.88
CA ARG A 155 16.73 -0.22 22.07
C ARG A 155 16.41 -1.59 21.47
N PHE A 156 15.79 -2.48 22.24
CA PHE A 156 15.38 -3.81 21.76
C PHE A 156 14.27 -3.72 20.70
N VAL A 157 13.30 -2.82 20.89
CA VAL A 157 12.22 -2.60 19.91
C VAL A 157 12.77 -2.06 18.60
N ILE A 158 13.68 -1.09 18.65
CA ILE A 158 14.34 -0.56 17.46
C ILE A 158 15.06 -1.68 16.71
N GLN A 159 15.87 -2.49 17.39
CA GLN A 159 16.57 -3.61 16.77
C GLN A 159 15.60 -4.61 16.11
N LEU A 160 14.52 -4.97 16.82
CA LEU A 160 13.51 -5.89 16.28
C LEU A 160 12.80 -5.31 15.04
N LEU A 161 12.51 -4.01 15.04
CA LEU A 161 11.91 -3.34 13.87
C LEU A 161 12.89 -3.28 12.68
N GLU A 162 14.18 -3.10 12.93
CA GLU A 162 15.20 -3.20 11.87
C GLU A 162 15.23 -4.61 11.28
N ASP A 163 15.24 -5.64 12.14
CA ASP A 163 15.22 -7.04 11.72
C ASP A 163 13.95 -7.36 10.92
N LEU A 164 12.79 -6.77 11.29
CA LEU A 164 11.55 -6.90 10.53
C LEU A 164 11.62 -6.25 9.14
N VAL A 165 12.32 -5.11 8.98
CA VAL A 165 12.53 -4.50 7.66
C VAL A 165 13.33 -5.44 6.76
N PHE A 166 14.42 -6.03 7.27
CA PHE A 166 15.22 -7.00 6.52
C PHE A 166 14.45 -8.29 6.23
N PHE A 167 13.68 -8.77 7.20
CA PHE A 167 12.84 -9.96 7.06
C PHE A 167 11.84 -9.82 5.90
N VAL A 168 11.04 -8.74 5.89
CA VAL A 168 10.02 -8.53 4.86
C VAL A 168 10.64 -8.23 3.49
N SER A 169 11.77 -7.51 3.47
CA SER A 169 12.45 -7.16 2.21
C SER A 169 13.25 -8.32 1.60
N ASP A 170 13.52 -9.37 2.38
CA ASP A 170 14.35 -10.52 2.00
C ASP A 170 15.76 -10.12 1.51
N VAL A 171 16.34 -9.13 2.19
CA VAL A 171 17.68 -8.59 1.90
C VAL A 171 18.62 -8.90 3.07
N PRO A 172 19.85 -9.38 2.83
CA PRO A 172 20.82 -9.59 3.89
C PRO A 172 21.26 -8.27 4.53
N ASN A 173 21.43 -8.27 5.85
CA ASN A 173 21.93 -7.11 6.56
C ASN A 173 23.47 -7.00 6.43
N ASN A 174 23.92 -6.12 5.52
CA ASN A 174 25.34 -5.83 5.30
C ASN A 174 25.82 -4.55 6.01
N GLY A 175 25.04 -4.02 6.97
CA GLY A 175 25.32 -2.74 7.63
C GLY A 175 24.86 -1.51 6.84
N GLN A 176 24.00 -1.71 5.85
CA GLN A 176 23.35 -0.63 5.09
C GLN A 176 22.28 0.08 5.93
N ASN A 177 21.98 1.34 5.59
CA ASN A 177 20.93 2.09 6.26
C ASN A 177 19.57 1.42 6.03
N VAL A 178 18.91 1.06 7.13
CA VAL A 178 17.65 0.32 7.14
C VAL A 178 16.53 1.08 6.44
N LEU A 179 16.53 2.42 6.54
CA LEU A 179 15.50 3.28 5.95
C LEU A 179 15.62 3.41 4.43
N ASP A 180 16.77 3.04 3.83
CA ASP A 180 17.05 3.22 2.40
C ASP A 180 16.89 1.91 1.59
N ILE A 181 16.51 0.81 2.25
CA ILE A 181 16.41 -0.52 1.61
C ILE A 181 15.28 -0.54 0.60
N VAL A 182 15.59 -0.75 -0.68
CA VAL A 182 14.59 -0.88 -1.74
C VAL A 182 14.27 -2.35 -1.97
N ILE A 183 12.98 -2.69 -2.03
CA ILE A 183 12.54 -4.02 -2.42
C ILE A 183 12.70 -4.16 -3.93
N THR A 184 13.47 -5.15 -4.36
CA THR A 184 13.58 -5.53 -5.78
C THR A 184 12.59 -6.64 -6.13
N LYS A 185 12.28 -7.51 -5.16
CA LYS A 185 11.30 -8.59 -5.29
C LYS A 185 10.64 -8.88 -3.95
N ALA A 186 9.36 -8.54 -3.82
CA ALA A 186 8.61 -8.78 -2.60
C ALA A 186 8.39 -10.29 -2.32
N ASN A 187 8.63 -10.71 -1.07
CA ASN A 187 8.35 -12.08 -0.62
C ASN A 187 6.93 -12.18 -0.03
N ARG A 188 6.01 -12.74 -0.82
CA ARG A 188 4.58 -12.83 -0.45
C ARG A 188 4.29 -13.64 0.80
N GLU A 189 5.04 -14.71 1.06
CA GLU A 189 4.80 -15.54 2.24
C GLU A 189 5.22 -14.80 3.51
N ARG A 190 6.33 -14.07 3.50
CA ARG A 190 6.72 -13.22 4.63
C ARG A 190 5.76 -12.06 4.86
N GLN A 191 5.32 -11.38 3.81
CA GLN A 191 4.28 -10.35 3.92
C GLN A 191 2.95 -10.93 4.45
N LYS A 192 2.63 -12.18 4.14
CA LYS A 192 1.46 -12.88 4.67
C LYS A 192 1.62 -13.16 6.16
N LEU A 193 2.79 -13.59 6.61
CA LEU A 193 3.10 -13.78 8.03
C LEU A 193 2.96 -12.47 8.83
N MET A 194 3.39 -11.32 8.28
CA MET A 194 3.21 -10.01 8.93
C MET A 194 1.75 -9.72 9.29
N ARG A 195 0.81 -10.14 8.44
CA ARG A 195 -0.63 -9.98 8.66
C ARG A 195 -1.19 -11.09 9.56
N GLU A 196 -0.94 -12.35 9.22
CA GLU A 196 -1.58 -13.51 9.85
C GLU A 196 -1.08 -13.76 11.28
N GLN A 197 0.18 -13.41 11.58
CA GLN A 197 0.73 -13.44 12.94
C GLN A 197 0.52 -12.11 13.70
N ASN A 198 -0.37 -11.24 13.22
CA ASN A 198 -0.75 -9.98 13.87
C ASN A 198 0.37 -8.94 14.09
N ILE A 199 1.53 -9.06 13.45
CA ILE A 199 2.61 -8.06 13.58
C ILE A 199 2.11 -6.68 13.15
N LEU A 200 1.41 -6.56 12.01
CA LEU A 200 0.86 -5.28 11.55
C LEU A 200 -0.07 -4.62 12.58
N LYS A 201 -0.84 -5.42 13.33
CA LYS A 201 -1.70 -4.93 14.41
C LYS A 201 -0.86 -4.32 15.53
N GLN A 202 0.25 -4.96 15.91
CA GLN A 202 1.16 -4.44 16.93
C GLN A 202 1.91 -3.20 16.47
N ILE A 203 2.35 -3.14 15.21
CA ILE A 203 2.97 -1.94 14.63
C ILE A 203 2.01 -0.75 14.72
N PHE A 204 0.73 -0.93 14.39
CA PHE A 204 -0.27 0.11 14.60
C PHE A 204 -0.52 0.43 16.08
N GLY A 205 -0.36 -0.54 16.97
CA GLY A 205 -0.37 -0.33 18.42
C GLY A 205 0.75 0.63 18.86
N ILE A 206 1.97 0.41 18.37
CA ILE A 206 3.13 1.27 18.65
C ILE A 206 2.93 2.67 18.08
N LEU A 207 2.33 2.80 16.89
CA LEU A 207 2.02 4.10 16.28
C LEU A 207 0.86 4.83 16.97
N LYS A 208 0.10 4.20 17.87
CA LYS A 208 -1.08 4.82 18.53
C LYS A 208 -0.89 5.03 20.02
N ALA A 209 -0.36 4.04 20.72
CA ALA A 209 -0.28 4.03 22.18
C ALA A 209 0.46 5.25 22.76
N PRO A 210 1.60 5.71 22.19
CA PRO A 210 2.34 6.86 22.73
C PRO A 210 1.58 8.19 22.66
N PHE A 211 0.67 8.35 21.68
CA PHE A 211 -0.03 9.60 21.42
C PHE A 211 -1.43 9.67 22.06
N LYS A 212 -1.89 8.57 22.67
CA LYS A 212 -3.22 8.51 23.28
C LYS A 212 -3.22 9.30 24.59
N GLU A 213 -4.16 10.22 24.74
CA GLU A 213 -4.35 10.95 26.00
C GLU A 213 -4.78 10.01 27.13
N LYS A 214 -4.06 10.05 28.24
CA LYS A 214 -4.37 9.29 29.46
C LYS A 214 -4.78 10.22 30.59
N GLY A 215 -6.03 10.69 30.55
CA GLY A 215 -6.62 11.48 31.64
C GLY A 215 -5.70 12.61 32.11
N GLU A 216 -5.31 12.60 33.39
CA GLU A 216 -4.46 13.64 34.01
C GLU A 216 -2.97 13.56 33.67
N GLU A 217 -2.43 12.42 33.21
CA GLU A 217 -0.99 12.24 32.92
C GLU A 217 -0.58 12.64 31.50
N GLY A 218 -1.54 12.95 30.63
CA GLY A 218 -1.28 13.32 29.23
C GLY A 218 -0.71 12.17 28.38
N PRO A 219 -0.38 12.42 27.10
CA PRO A 219 0.24 11.43 26.23
C PRO A 219 1.72 11.21 26.60
N LEU A 220 2.24 10.03 26.26
CA LEU A 220 3.63 9.61 26.54
C LEU A 220 4.64 10.46 25.77
N VAL A 221 4.28 10.81 24.52
CA VAL A 221 5.01 11.75 23.65
C VAL A 221 3.97 12.49 22.81
N ARG A 222 4.12 13.80 22.65
CA ARG A 222 3.31 14.59 21.70
C ARG A 222 3.97 14.57 20.32
N LEU A 223 3.16 14.53 19.26
CA LEU A 223 3.66 14.56 17.88
C LEU A 223 4.56 15.78 17.60
N GLU A 224 4.20 16.93 18.18
CA GLU A 224 4.95 18.19 18.05
C GLU A 224 6.36 18.13 18.68
N GLU A 225 6.53 17.34 19.74
CA GLU A 225 7.78 17.18 20.49
C GLU A 225 8.72 16.14 19.86
N LEU A 226 8.31 15.46 18.78
CA LEU A 226 9.15 14.44 18.12
C LEU A 226 10.39 15.02 17.46
N SER A 227 10.37 16.31 17.14
CA SER A 227 11.52 17.03 16.55
C SER A 227 12.64 17.26 17.56
N ASP A 228 12.36 17.08 18.87
CA ASP A 228 13.34 17.30 19.93
C ASP A 228 14.36 16.16 20.00
N GLN A 229 15.62 16.50 20.21
CA GLN A 229 16.71 15.51 20.30
C GLN A 229 16.50 14.46 21.41
N LYS A 230 15.76 14.81 22.47
CA LYS A 230 15.36 13.88 23.55
C LYS A 230 14.50 12.71 23.03
N ASN A 231 13.68 12.97 22.01
CA ASN A 231 12.73 12.02 21.43
C ASN A 231 13.24 11.37 20.14
N ALA A 232 14.50 11.61 19.75
CA ALA A 232 15.12 11.00 18.57
C ALA A 232 14.98 9.46 18.50
N PRO A 233 15.10 8.68 19.60
CA PRO A 233 14.85 7.23 19.56
C PRO A 233 13.40 6.88 19.20
N TYR A 234 12.42 7.67 19.66
CA TYR A 234 11.01 7.47 19.30
C TYR A 234 10.76 7.82 17.84
N GLN A 235 11.33 8.93 17.35
CA GLN A 235 11.24 9.32 15.96
C GLN A 235 11.78 8.21 15.04
N TYR A 236 12.97 7.68 15.34
CA TYR A 236 13.56 6.58 14.56
C TYR A 236 12.72 5.30 14.62
N MET A 237 12.21 4.94 15.80
CA MET A 237 11.28 3.80 15.97
C MET A 237 10.02 3.95 15.10
N PHE A 238 9.43 5.14 15.01
CA PHE A 238 8.25 5.39 14.17
C PHE A 238 8.58 5.37 12.67
N ARG A 239 9.74 5.89 12.26
CA ARG A 239 10.22 5.76 10.87
C ARG A 239 10.36 4.29 10.46
N LEU A 240 10.91 3.45 11.33
CA LEU A 240 10.99 2.00 11.09
C LEU A 240 9.60 1.36 11.00
N CYS A 241 8.66 1.73 11.88
CA CYS A 241 7.28 1.24 11.81
C CYS A 241 6.63 1.53 10.44
N TYR A 242 6.72 2.77 9.96
CA TYR A 242 6.22 3.13 8.64
C TYR A 242 6.97 2.42 7.51
N ARG A 243 8.29 2.21 7.66
CA ARG A 243 9.06 1.44 6.67
C ARG A 243 8.60 -0.01 6.57
N VAL A 244 8.37 -0.67 7.70
CA VAL A 244 7.81 -2.03 7.75
C VAL A 244 6.43 -2.08 7.10
N LEU A 245 5.57 -1.09 7.35
CA LEU A 245 4.25 -0.98 6.71
C LEU A 245 4.37 -0.82 5.19
N ARG A 246 5.27 0.04 4.71
CA ARG A 246 5.53 0.27 3.28
C ARG A 246 5.93 -1.02 2.56
N HIS A 247 6.86 -1.78 3.14
CA HIS A 247 7.32 -3.05 2.56
C HIS A 247 6.26 -4.17 2.65
N SER A 248 5.42 -4.14 3.68
CA SER A 248 4.38 -5.15 3.88
C SER A 248 3.20 -5.03 2.91
N GLN A 249 3.00 -3.86 2.28
CA GLN A 249 1.87 -3.60 1.37
C GLN A 249 2.22 -3.64 -0.12
N GLU A 250 3.51 -3.70 -0.45
CA GLU A 250 4.03 -3.70 -1.82
C GLU A 250 3.47 -4.88 -2.61
N ASP A 251 2.78 -4.59 -3.72
CA ASP A 251 2.09 -5.57 -4.60
C ASP A 251 1.19 -6.61 -3.90
N TYR A 252 0.63 -6.24 -2.74
CA TYR A 252 -0.20 -7.14 -1.95
C TYR A 252 -1.53 -6.51 -1.47
N ARG A 253 -2.55 -6.68 -2.32
CA ARG A 253 -3.91 -6.15 -2.12
C ARG A 253 -4.53 -6.45 -0.75
N LYS A 254 -4.40 -7.67 -0.22
CA LYS A 254 -4.97 -8.04 1.10
C LYS A 254 -4.34 -7.24 2.24
N ASN A 255 -3.04 -6.96 2.16
CA ASN A 255 -2.34 -6.16 3.17
C ASN A 255 -2.70 -4.68 3.02
N GLN A 256 -2.81 -4.17 1.79
CA GLN A 256 -3.29 -2.81 1.52
C GLN A 256 -4.68 -2.57 2.13
N GLU A 257 -5.63 -3.50 1.93
CA GLU A 257 -6.97 -3.40 2.52
C GLU A 257 -6.95 -3.44 4.06
N HIS A 258 -6.05 -4.23 4.64
CA HIS A 258 -5.87 -4.30 6.09
C HIS A 258 -5.32 -2.98 6.66
N ILE A 259 -4.28 -2.43 6.03
CA ILE A 259 -3.62 -1.16 6.43
C ILE A 259 -4.55 0.03 6.21
N ALA A 260 -5.33 0.04 5.12
CA ALA A 260 -6.28 1.12 4.81
C ALA A 260 -7.36 1.32 5.89
N LYS A 261 -7.66 0.32 6.73
CA LYS A 261 -8.56 0.50 7.88
C LYS A 261 -8.02 1.51 8.91
N GLN A 262 -6.70 1.72 8.94
CA GLN A 262 -6.01 2.66 9.84
C GLN A 262 -5.59 3.94 9.14
N PHE A 263 -6.09 4.19 7.93
CA PHE A 263 -5.74 5.36 7.12
C PHE A 263 -5.94 6.68 7.89
N GLY A 264 -7.07 6.81 8.59
CA GLY A 264 -7.37 8.01 9.41
C GLY A 264 -6.32 8.33 10.47
N MET A 265 -5.69 7.32 11.05
CA MET A 265 -4.61 7.53 12.01
C MET A 265 -3.31 7.92 11.31
N MET A 266 -2.96 7.27 10.20
CA MET A 266 -1.73 7.60 9.46
C MET A 266 -1.78 9.05 8.96
N GLN A 267 -2.97 9.53 8.56
CA GLN A 267 -3.21 10.92 8.16
C GLN A 267 -2.85 11.93 9.26
N SER A 268 -3.20 11.68 10.53
CA SER A 268 -2.93 12.62 11.61
C SER A 268 -1.44 12.73 11.96
N GLN A 269 -0.59 11.87 11.38
CA GLN A 269 0.84 11.80 11.66
C GLN A 269 1.72 12.26 10.50
N ILE A 270 1.12 12.78 9.42
CA ILE A 270 1.90 13.33 8.29
C ILE A 270 2.51 14.68 8.69
N GLY A 271 3.77 14.92 8.31
CA GLY A 271 4.45 16.20 8.53
C GLY A 271 5.27 16.32 9.81
N TYR A 272 5.36 15.24 10.57
CA TYR A 272 6.18 15.10 11.78
C TYR A 272 7.48 14.32 11.54
N ASP A 273 7.90 14.18 10.27
CA ASP A 273 9.18 13.58 9.90
C ASP A 273 9.37 12.13 10.40
N ILE A 274 8.30 11.34 10.25
CA ILE A 274 8.23 9.91 10.62
C ILE A 274 7.97 8.98 9.42
N LEU A 275 8.06 9.50 8.18
CA LEU A 275 7.86 8.74 6.92
C LEU A 275 6.43 8.20 6.71
N ALA A 276 5.42 8.86 7.29
CA ALA A 276 4.02 8.48 7.09
C ALA A 276 3.59 8.72 5.63
N GLU A 277 4.02 9.83 5.05
CA GLU A 277 3.77 10.26 3.67
C GLU A 277 4.09 9.17 2.64
N ASP A 278 5.29 8.58 2.70
CA ASP A 278 5.77 7.56 1.76
C ASP A 278 4.93 6.28 1.83
N THR A 279 4.41 5.95 3.01
CA THR A 279 3.58 4.75 3.19
C THR A 279 2.17 4.99 2.65
N ILE A 280 1.62 6.18 2.91
CA ILE A 280 0.28 6.58 2.43
C ILE A 280 0.27 6.66 0.90
N THR A 281 1.29 7.25 0.29
CA THR A 281 1.33 7.43 -1.16
C THR A 281 1.46 6.09 -1.87
N ALA A 282 2.31 5.20 -1.36
CA ALA A 282 2.41 3.83 -1.85
C ALA A 282 1.10 3.04 -1.66
N LEU A 283 0.35 3.28 -0.58
CA LEU A 283 -0.94 2.63 -0.34
C LEU A 283 -2.02 3.09 -1.33
N LEU A 284 -2.02 4.38 -1.67
CA LEU A 284 -3.00 5.01 -2.55
C LEU A 284 -2.68 4.81 -4.03
N HIS A 285 -1.41 4.60 -4.37
CA HIS A 285 -0.96 4.37 -5.74
C HIS A 285 -1.76 3.23 -6.38
N ASN A 286 -2.38 3.50 -7.53
CA ASN A 286 -3.20 2.54 -8.29
C ASN A 286 -4.38 1.89 -7.52
N ASN A 287 -4.86 2.51 -6.43
CA ASN A 287 -5.98 2.01 -5.63
C ASN A 287 -7.22 2.94 -5.68
N ARG A 288 -7.90 2.98 -6.84
CA ARG A 288 -9.09 3.83 -7.09
C ARG A 288 -10.14 3.79 -5.98
N LYS A 289 -10.51 2.61 -5.48
CA LYS A 289 -11.53 2.49 -4.42
C LYS A 289 -11.11 3.12 -3.09
N LEU A 290 -9.81 3.10 -2.76
CA LEU A 290 -9.31 3.73 -1.54
C LEU A 290 -9.26 5.25 -1.72
N LEU A 291 -8.82 5.71 -2.89
CA LEU A 291 -8.80 7.14 -3.25
C LEU A 291 -10.21 7.75 -3.17
N GLU A 292 -11.20 7.14 -3.83
CA GLU A 292 -12.57 7.65 -3.85
C GLU A 292 -13.25 7.65 -2.47
N LYS A 293 -12.87 6.72 -1.57
CA LYS A 293 -13.51 6.58 -0.25
C LYS A 293 -12.85 7.41 0.85
N HIS A 294 -11.53 7.56 0.81
CA HIS A 294 -10.75 8.09 1.94
C HIS A 294 -10.05 9.43 1.66
N ILE A 295 -10.04 9.91 0.42
CA ILE A 295 -9.53 11.25 0.10
C ILE A 295 -10.68 12.25 0.09
N THR A 296 -10.64 13.19 1.01
CA THR A 296 -11.56 14.32 1.10
C THR A 296 -10.79 15.64 1.03
N LYS A 297 -11.49 16.76 1.19
CA LYS A 297 -10.89 18.10 1.11
C LYS A 297 -9.80 18.31 2.18
N THR A 298 -10.03 17.82 3.40
CA THR A 298 -9.11 18.01 4.54
C THR A 298 -7.76 17.34 4.31
N GLU A 299 -7.75 16.17 3.66
CA GLU A 299 -6.51 15.48 3.31
C GLU A 299 -5.73 16.27 2.26
N VAL A 300 -6.40 16.77 1.23
CA VAL A 300 -5.76 17.58 0.18
C VAL A 300 -5.16 18.85 0.79
N GLU A 301 -5.89 19.53 1.69
CA GLU A 301 -5.39 20.70 2.43
C GLU A 301 -4.15 20.36 3.29
N THR A 302 -4.12 19.17 3.89
CA THR A 302 -2.96 18.68 4.64
C THR A 302 -1.75 18.48 3.72
N PHE A 303 -1.93 17.82 2.56
CA PHE A 303 -0.87 17.67 1.56
C PHE A 303 -0.34 19.00 1.05
N VAL A 304 -1.22 19.96 0.76
CA VAL A 304 -0.83 21.32 0.36
C VAL A 304 -0.02 22.02 1.48
N SER A 305 -0.40 21.84 2.73
CA SER A 305 0.34 22.37 3.88
C SER A 305 1.73 21.75 4.02
N LEU A 306 1.89 20.46 3.70
CA LEU A 306 3.19 19.79 3.68
C LEU A 306 4.09 20.29 2.54
N VAL A 307 3.51 20.48 1.35
CA VAL A 307 4.20 21.11 0.21
C VAL A 307 4.73 22.48 0.63
N ARG A 308 3.91 23.29 1.30
CA ARG A 308 4.31 24.61 1.81
C ARG A 308 5.43 24.54 2.85
N LYS A 309 5.35 23.61 3.80
CA LYS A 309 6.30 23.47 4.91
C LYS A 309 7.68 22.97 4.44
N ASN A 310 7.70 21.94 3.62
CA ASN A 310 8.93 21.25 3.24
C ASN A 310 9.50 21.75 1.90
N ARG A 311 8.67 22.29 1.00
CA ARG A 311 9.04 22.72 -0.36
C ARG A 311 9.76 21.65 -1.19
N GLU A 312 9.52 20.38 -0.87
CA GLU A 312 10.13 19.28 -1.60
C GLU A 312 9.27 18.85 -2.79
N PRO A 313 9.88 18.60 -3.97
CA PRO A 313 9.14 18.22 -5.17
C PRO A 313 8.32 16.93 -5.05
N ARG A 314 8.75 16.00 -4.18
CA ARG A 314 8.07 14.71 -3.97
C ARG A 314 6.61 14.84 -3.54
N PHE A 315 6.27 15.89 -2.77
CA PHE A 315 4.90 16.10 -2.30
C PHE A 315 3.95 16.57 -3.41
N LEU A 316 4.46 17.27 -4.43
CA LEU A 316 3.69 17.56 -5.64
C LEU A 316 3.46 16.30 -6.46
N ASP A 317 4.44 15.40 -6.48
CA ASP A 317 4.29 14.10 -7.15
C ASP A 317 3.19 13.25 -6.50
N TYR A 318 3.10 13.30 -5.17
CA TYR A 318 2.03 12.67 -4.42
C TYR A 318 0.66 13.21 -4.81
N LEU A 319 0.48 14.53 -4.87
CA LEU A 319 -0.77 15.13 -5.36
C LEU A 319 -1.08 14.71 -6.81
N SER A 320 -0.07 14.61 -7.67
CA SER A 320 -0.21 14.14 -9.05
C SER A 320 -0.71 12.69 -9.10
N ASP A 321 -0.17 11.81 -8.27
CA ASP A 321 -0.55 10.40 -8.19
C ASP A 321 -1.96 10.20 -7.62
N LEU A 322 -2.48 11.14 -6.81
CA LEU A 322 -3.87 11.10 -6.35
C LEU A 322 -4.89 11.39 -7.48
N CYS A 323 -4.49 12.15 -8.51
CA CYS A 323 -5.37 12.48 -9.63
C CYS A 323 -5.66 11.28 -10.56
N VAL A 324 -4.80 10.25 -10.55
CA VAL A 324 -4.81 9.16 -11.53
C VAL A 324 -4.66 7.80 -10.85
N SER A 325 -5.41 6.80 -11.33
CA SER A 325 -5.26 5.42 -10.91
C SER A 325 -5.30 4.49 -12.12
N ASN A 326 -4.27 3.65 -12.29
CA ASN A 326 -4.10 2.77 -13.46
C ASN A 326 -4.21 3.53 -14.79
N HIS A 327 -3.58 4.71 -14.87
CA HIS A 327 -3.63 5.62 -16.02
C HIS A 327 -5.01 6.18 -16.38
N VAL A 328 -6.01 6.02 -15.51
CA VAL A 328 -7.35 6.61 -15.66
C VAL A 328 -7.53 7.73 -14.65
N ALA A 329 -8.07 8.87 -15.08
CA ALA A 329 -8.36 9.98 -14.18
C ALA A 329 -9.44 9.61 -13.15
N ILE A 330 -9.35 10.20 -11.96
CA ILE A 330 -10.39 10.13 -10.93
C ILE A 330 -11.04 11.52 -10.80
N PRO A 331 -12.21 11.76 -11.44
CA PRO A 331 -12.80 13.11 -11.51
C PRO A 331 -13.06 13.75 -10.15
N VAL A 332 -13.52 12.96 -9.17
CA VAL A 332 -13.83 13.44 -7.81
C VAL A 332 -12.58 13.95 -7.10
N THR A 333 -11.49 13.18 -7.17
CA THR A 333 -10.22 13.56 -6.54
C THR A 333 -9.55 14.72 -7.27
N GLN A 334 -9.59 14.71 -8.61
CA GLN A 334 -9.15 15.86 -9.42
C GLN A 334 -9.89 17.13 -9.02
N GLU A 335 -11.22 17.10 -8.91
CA GLU A 335 -12.01 18.29 -8.53
C GLU A 335 -11.58 18.86 -7.17
N LEU A 336 -11.36 18.01 -6.16
CA LEU A 336 -10.89 18.42 -4.84
C LEU A 336 -9.51 19.09 -4.91
N ILE A 337 -8.58 18.48 -5.66
CA ILE A 337 -7.21 18.99 -5.83
C ILE A 337 -7.24 20.32 -6.61
N CYS A 338 -8.03 20.42 -7.68
CA CYS A 338 -8.19 21.64 -8.46
C CYS A 338 -8.70 22.80 -7.61
N LYS A 339 -9.77 22.58 -6.84
CA LYS A 339 -10.35 23.62 -5.98
C LYS A 339 -9.41 24.06 -4.86
N CYS A 340 -8.54 23.16 -4.37
CA CYS A 340 -7.63 23.47 -3.29
C CYS A 340 -6.32 24.10 -3.78
N VAL A 341 -5.65 23.49 -4.75
CA VAL A 341 -4.32 23.92 -5.23
C VAL A 341 -4.40 25.24 -5.99
N LEU A 342 -5.46 25.45 -6.79
CA LEU A 342 -5.66 26.68 -7.57
C LEU A 342 -6.38 27.79 -6.77
N ASP A 343 -6.66 27.58 -5.47
CA ASP A 343 -7.21 28.62 -4.61
C ASP A 343 -6.19 29.76 -4.47
N PRO A 344 -6.59 31.04 -4.60
CA PRO A 344 -5.71 32.20 -4.39
C PRO A 344 -4.94 32.18 -3.06
N LYS A 345 -5.42 31.49 -2.04
CA LYS A 345 -4.72 31.34 -0.75
C LYS A 345 -3.45 30.48 -0.84
N ASN A 346 -3.34 29.65 -1.87
CA ASN A 346 -2.25 28.71 -2.06
C ASN A 346 -1.34 29.07 -3.25
N THR A 347 -1.42 30.29 -3.78
CA THR A 347 -0.55 30.73 -4.88
C THR A 347 0.92 30.78 -4.48
N ASP A 348 1.23 30.88 -3.19
CA ASP A 348 2.59 30.88 -2.66
C ASP A 348 3.32 29.55 -2.90
N ILE A 349 2.60 28.42 -3.01
CA ILE A 349 3.22 27.14 -3.31
C ILE A 349 3.51 26.95 -4.80
N LEU A 350 2.93 27.77 -5.68
CA LEU A 350 3.07 27.62 -7.12
C LEU A 350 4.14 28.57 -7.66
N ILE A 351 4.97 28.05 -8.56
CA ILE A 351 5.86 28.86 -9.39
C ILE A 351 5.01 29.52 -10.47
N GLN A 352 5.05 30.85 -10.51
CA GLN A 352 4.42 31.65 -11.55
C GLN A 352 5.31 31.68 -12.79
N THR A 353 4.67 31.71 -13.95
CA THR A 353 5.34 31.60 -15.26
C THR A 353 4.79 32.70 -16.13
N GLU A 354 5.67 33.60 -16.54
CA GLU A 354 5.30 34.79 -17.32
C GLU A 354 6.17 34.88 -18.57
N LEU A 355 5.57 35.34 -19.67
CA LEU A 355 6.30 35.85 -20.82
C LEU A 355 6.66 37.31 -20.56
N ARG A 356 7.94 37.65 -20.69
CA ARG A 356 8.42 39.03 -20.59
C ARG A 356 9.21 39.38 -21.85
N PRO A 357 9.10 40.62 -22.35
CA PRO A 357 9.96 41.07 -23.43
C PRO A 357 11.41 41.05 -22.96
N VAL A 358 12.31 40.59 -23.82
CA VAL A 358 13.75 40.60 -23.57
C VAL A 358 14.18 42.06 -23.41
N LYS A 359 14.53 42.47 -22.20
CA LYS A 359 15.07 43.82 -21.98
C LYS A 359 16.46 43.88 -22.62
N GLU A 360 16.63 44.77 -23.60
CA GLU A 360 17.94 45.19 -24.13
C GLU A 360 18.76 45.87 -23.02
N MET A 361 19.35 45.11 -22.08
CA MET A 361 20.38 45.67 -21.21
C MET A 361 21.23 44.60 -20.54
N SER A 362 22.28 44.14 -21.24
CA SER A 362 23.68 44.25 -20.80
C SER A 362 24.59 43.42 -21.71
N GLN A 363 25.70 44.03 -22.08
CA GLN A 363 26.72 43.51 -22.99
C GLN A 363 27.39 42.26 -22.40
N THR A 364 26.97 41.04 -22.77
CA THR A 364 27.86 39.87 -22.87
C THR A 364 27.16 38.65 -23.47
N HIS A 365 27.80 38.07 -24.49
CA HIS A 365 27.55 36.79 -25.18
C HIS A 365 26.69 36.80 -26.45
N GLU A 366 27.39 37.11 -27.53
CA GLU A 366 27.00 37.18 -28.94
C GLU A 366 26.71 35.82 -29.63
N TYR A 367 26.34 34.74 -28.93
CA TYR A 367 26.24 33.41 -29.58
C TYR A 367 25.07 32.49 -29.14
N LEU A 368 24.08 32.97 -28.39
CA LEU A 368 23.04 32.09 -27.83
C LEU A 368 21.57 32.56 -28.00
N SER A 369 21.31 33.53 -28.87
CA SER A 369 19.94 33.84 -29.27
C SER A 369 19.44 32.80 -30.27
N ILE A 370 18.41 32.05 -29.90
CA ILE A 370 17.44 31.60 -30.91
C ILE A 370 16.99 32.88 -31.62
N GLU A 371 17.41 33.08 -32.87
CA GLU A 371 17.37 34.35 -33.63
C GLU A 371 15.97 34.99 -33.82
N PHE A 372 14.89 34.52 -33.17
CA PHE A 372 13.53 34.94 -33.52
C PHE A 372 12.52 35.06 -32.37
N SER A 373 12.93 35.17 -31.09
CA SER A 373 11.95 35.44 -30.01
C SER A 373 12.31 36.70 -29.23
N GLU A 374 11.48 37.74 -29.39
CA GLU A 374 11.54 38.99 -28.61
C GLU A 374 11.13 38.80 -27.15
N GLU A 375 10.61 37.61 -26.80
CA GLU A 375 10.12 37.26 -25.48
C GLU A 375 10.91 36.10 -24.86
N GLU A 376 11.12 36.19 -23.56
CA GLU A 376 11.74 35.14 -22.73
C GLU A 376 10.79 34.73 -21.60
N VAL A 377 10.85 33.45 -21.21
CA VAL A 377 10.03 32.91 -20.12
C VAL A 377 10.73 33.11 -18.78
N TRP A 378 10.04 33.75 -17.86
CA TRP A 378 10.49 34.04 -16.50
C TRP A 378 9.70 33.21 -15.49
N LEU A 379 10.42 32.69 -14.51
CA LEU A 379 9.85 32.00 -13.36
C LEU A 379 9.95 32.93 -12.15
N THR A 380 8.83 33.09 -11.44
CA THR A 380 8.75 33.82 -10.18
C THR A 380 8.24 32.88 -9.09
N TRP A 381 8.95 32.82 -7.97
CA TRP A 381 8.60 31.93 -6.87
C TRP A 381 8.93 32.56 -5.52
N THR A 382 8.25 32.07 -4.48
CA THR A 382 8.55 32.40 -3.09
C THR A 382 9.28 31.24 -2.43
N ASP A 383 10.43 31.49 -1.83
CA ASP A 383 11.14 30.48 -1.04
C ASP A 383 10.51 30.29 0.35
N ARG A 384 11.01 29.33 1.12
CA ARG A 384 10.58 29.01 2.49
C ARG A 384 10.70 30.20 3.46
N ASN A 385 11.65 31.11 3.20
CA ASN A 385 11.82 32.33 3.99
C ASN A 385 10.86 33.45 3.61
N ASN A 386 9.94 33.19 2.69
CA ASN A 386 9.01 34.16 2.11
C ASN A 386 9.72 35.26 1.29
N ASP A 387 10.92 34.96 0.80
CA ASP A 387 11.67 35.79 -0.14
C ASP A 387 11.19 35.53 -1.57
N HIS A 388 11.02 36.61 -2.34
CA HIS A 388 10.63 36.55 -3.73
C HIS A 388 11.86 36.42 -4.63
N HIS A 389 11.88 35.38 -5.45
CA HIS A 389 12.92 35.14 -6.45
C HIS A 389 12.33 35.19 -7.85
N GLU A 390 13.10 35.76 -8.77
CA GLU A 390 12.77 35.77 -10.19
C GLU A 390 14.00 35.40 -11.01
N LYS A 391 13.83 34.52 -11.99
CA LYS A 391 14.92 34.09 -12.87
C LYS A 391 14.40 33.61 -14.21
N SER A 392 15.17 33.83 -15.26
CA SER A 392 14.82 33.30 -16.57
C SER A 392 14.99 31.77 -16.60
N ILE A 393 14.10 31.08 -17.31
CA ILE A 393 14.13 29.61 -17.38
C ILE A 393 15.43 29.10 -18.03
N ARG A 394 16.03 29.89 -18.94
CA ARG A 394 17.33 29.61 -19.56
C ARG A 394 18.47 29.69 -18.56
N GLN A 395 18.51 30.76 -17.77
CA GLN A 395 19.54 30.96 -16.74
C GLN A 395 19.48 29.83 -15.70
N LEU A 396 18.28 29.49 -15.22
CA LEU A 396 18.06 28.34 -14.32
C LEU A 396 18.60 27.03 -14.92
N ALA A 397 18.29 26.76 -16.19
CA ALA A 397 18.76 25.56 -16.88
C ALA A 397 20.29 25.52 -17.04
N GLN A 398 20.92 26.65 -17.34
CA GLN A 398 22.37 26.75 -17.48
C GLN A 398 23.10 26.55 -16.15
N GLU A 399 22.62 27.17 -15.08
CA GLU A 399 23.23 27.03 -13.75
C GLU A 399 23.01 25.65 -13.14
N ALA A 400 21.84 25.04 -13.34
CA ALA A 400 21.62 23.64 -12.96
C ALA A 400 22.60 22.71 -13.70
N ARG A 401 22.84 22.94 -15.01
CA ARG A 401 23.87 22.19 -15.78
C ARG A 401 25.29 22.44 -15.27
N ALA A 402 25.57 23.62 -14.71
CA ALA A 402 26.85 23.94 -14.09
C ALA A 402 27.03 23.32 -12.69
N GLY A 403 26.01 22.62 -12.15
CA GLY A 403 26.07 21.94 -10.86
C GLY A 403 25.52 22.75 -9.69
N ASN A 404 24.72 23.79 -9.94
CA ASN A 404 24.03 24.53 -8.87
C ASN A 404 22.84 23.71 -8.33
N ALA A 405 23.01 23.13 -7.14
CA ALA A 405 22.00 22.29 -6.50
C ALA A 405 20.69 23.03 -6.15
N HIS A 406 20.73 24.35 -5.91
CA HIS A 406 19.53 25.13 -5.63
C HIS A 406 18.66 25.24 -6.89
N ASP A 407 19.26 25.64 -8.01
CA ASP A 407 18.57 25.77 -9.29
C ASP A 407 18.06 24.43 -9.82
N GLU A 408 18.83 23.36 -9.64
CA GLU A 408 18.40 22.00 -9.95
C GLU A 408 17.14 21.61 -9.15
N ASN A 409 17.08 21.96 -7.86
CA ASN A 409 15.90 21.70 -7.03
C ASN A 409 14.69 22.53 -7.46
N VAL A 410 14.88 23.82 -7.81
CA VAL A 410 13.80 24.68 -8.35
C VAL A 410 13.26 24.12 -9.66
N LEU A 411 14.13 23.71 -10.58
CA LEU A 411 13.71 23.08 -11.85
C LEU A 411 12.98 21.75 -11.62
N SER A 412 13.48 20.93 -10.69
CA SER A 412 12.81 19.69 -10.30
C SER A 412 11.40 20.00 -9.76
N TYR A 413 11.27 20.94 -8.82
CA TYR A 413 9.98 21.40 -8.30
C TYR A 413 9.04 21.85 -9.41
N TYR A 414 9.51 22.70 -10.31
CA TYR A 414 8.74 23.18 -11.45
C TYR A 414 8.29 22.05 -12.38
N ARG A 415 9.15 21.05 -12.64
CA ARG A 415 8.82 19.86 -13.43
C ARG A 415 7.67 19.06 -12.79
N TYR A 416 7.70 18.86 -11.48
CA TYR A 416 6.62 18.18 -10.76
C TYR A 416 5.33 19.02 -10.71
N GLN A 417 5.44 20.36 -10.66
CA GLN A 417 4.28 21.25 -10.81
C GLN A 417 3.62 21.11 -12.18
N LEU A 418 4.42 21.09 -13.26
CA LEU A 418 3.90 20.85 -14.62
C LEU A 418 3.25 19.47 -14.74
N LYS A 419 3.85 18.43 -14.14
CA LYS A 419 3.25 17.08 -14.07
C LYS A 419 1.90 17.10 -13.35
N LEU A 420 1.82 17.77 -12.20
CA LEU A 420 0.56 17.93 -11.45
C LEU A 420 -0.49 18.66 -12.29
N PHE A 421 -0.15 19.77 -12.94
CA PHE A 421 -1.06 20.52 -13.82
C PHE A 421 -1.58 19.67 -14.98
N ALA A 422 -0.71 18.88 -15.62
CA ALA A 422 -1.13 17.96 -16.69
C ALA A 422 -2.12 16.91 -16.18
N ARG A 423 -1.87 16.32 -15.01
CA ARG A 423 -2.73 15.30 -14.38
C ARG A 423 -4.05 15.87 -13.86
N MET A 424 -4.06 17.13 -13.42
CA MET A 424 -5.27 17.85 -13.02
C MET A 424 -6.18 18.14 -14.21
N CYS A 425 -5.63 18.37 -15.40
CA CYS A 425 -6.38 18.65 -16.63
C CYS A 425 -6.82 17.40 -17.40
N MET A 426 -6.27 16.23 -17.06
CA MET A 426 -6.54 14.96 -17.74
C MET A 426 -8.04 14.63 -17.82
N ASP A 427 -8.47 14.05 -18.94
CA ASP A 427 -9.87 13.71 -19.24
C ASP A 427 -10.84 14.92 -19.16
N ARG A 428 -10.42 16.06 -19.72
CA ARG A 428 -11.23 17.29 -19.89
C ARG A 428 -11.73 17.93 -18.59
N GLN A 429 -10.88 17.96 -17.55
CA GLN A 429 -11.23 18.64 -16.31
C GLN A 429 -11.16 20.17 -16.46
N TYR A 430 -12.26 20.76 -16.91
CA TYR A 430 -12.35 22.19 -17.27
C TYR A 430 -12.14 23.16 -16.11
N LEU A 431 -12.28 22.72 -14.86
CA LEU A 431 -11.96 23.56 -13.70
C LEU A 431 -10.49 23.96 -13.70
N ALA A 432 -9.59 23.00 -13.96
CA ALA A 432 -8.15 23.26 -14.04
C ALA A 432 -7.77 23.92 -15.37
N ILE A 433 -8.29 23.41 -16.49
CA ILE A 433 -7.95 23.90 -17.84
C ILE A 433 -8.20 25.41 -17.95
N LYS A 434 -9.32 25.92 -17.40
CA LYS A 434 -9.67 27.34 -17.47
C LYS A 434 -8.67 28.26 -16.77
N GLU A 435 -8.11 27.83 -15.64
CA GLU A 435 -7.12 28.65 -14.92
C GLU A 435 -5.72 28.46 -15.47
N ILE A 436 -5.31 27.21 -15.72
CA ILE A 436 -3.96 26.89 -16.22
C ILE A 436 -3.74 27.46 -17.64
N SER A 437 -4.76 27.45 -18.51
CA SER A 437 -4.62 28.00 -19.87
C SER A 437 -4.45 29.52 -19.92
N LYS A 438 -4.80 30.26 -18.85
CA LYS A 438 -4.55 31.71 -18.76
C LYS A 438 -3.07 32.01 -18.49
N GLN A 439 -2.44 31.19 -17.63
CA GLN A 439 -1.04 31.36 -17.26
C GLN A 439 -0.10 30.72 -18.29
N LEU A 440 -0.43 29.52 -18.76
CA LEU A 440 0.40 28.72 -19.67
C LEU A 440 -0.27 28.64 -21.05
N GLY A 441 -0.16 29.75 -21.78
CA GLY A 441 -0.64 29.86 -23.16
C GLY A 441 0.12 28.97 -24.15
N VAL A 442 -0.44 28.79 -25.35
CA VAL A 442 0.14 27.95 -26.41
C VAL A 442 1.52 28.48 -26.84
N GLU A 443 1.65 29.80 -27.01
CA GLU A 443 2.89 30.46 -27.41
C GLU A 443 4.02 30.24 -26.40
N LEU A 444 3.72 30.39 -25.10
CA LEU A 444 4.67 30.13 -24.00
C LEU A 444 5.17 28.69 -24.02
N ILE A 445 4.23 27.74 -24.09
CA ILE A 445 4.55 26.30 -24.10
C ILE A 445 5.40 25.96 -25.33
N PHE A 446 5.04 26.50 -26.50
CA PHE A 446 5.78 26.29 -27.74
C PHE A 446 7.21 26.83 -27.64
N LEU A 447 7.40 28.03 -27.09
CA LEU A 447 8.72 28.62 -26.87
C LEU A 447 9.60 27.73 -25.98
N CYS A 448 9.06 27.22 -24.87
CA CYS A 448 9.78 26.28 -24.01
C CYS A 448 10.07 24.93 -24.68
N MET A 449 9.18 24.43 -25.55
CA MET A 449 9.39 23.18 -26.28
C MET A 449 10.46 23.31 -27.37
N ALA A 450 10.51 24.45 -28.05
CA ALA A 450 11.45 24.75 -29.12
C ALA A 450 12.87 25.02 -28.61
N ASP A 451 13.01 25.49 -27.37
CA ASP A 451 14.31 25.86 -26.80
C ASP A 451 15.20 24.66 -26.47
N GLU A 452 16.28 24.49 -27.24
CA GLU A 452 17.25 23.41 -27.07
C GLU A 452 18.20 23.60 -25.87
N MET A 453 18.24 24.82 -25.30
CA MET A 453 19.01 25.09 -24.09
C MET A 453 18.35 24.52 -22.84
N LEU A 454 17.05 24.15 -22.92
CA LEU A 454 16.33 23.51 -21.84
C LEU A 454 16.56 21.99 -21.79
N PRO A 455 16.58 21.38 -20.59
CA PRO A 455 16.65 19.93 -20.43
C PRO A 455 15.49 19.17 -21.13
N PHE A 456 15.78 17.97 -21.65
CA PHE A 456 14.80 17.17 -22.40
C PHE A 456 13.57 16.75 -21.57
N ASP A 457 13.77 16.45 -20.30
CA ASP A 457 12.72 16.08 -19.34
C ASP A 457 11.79 17.26 -19.02
N LEU A 458 12.33 18.47 -18.95
CA LEU A 458 11.53 19.70 -18.80
C LEU A 458 10.70 19.96 -20.07
N ARG A 459 11.31 19.86 -21.26
CA ARG A 459 10.62 20.00 -22.55
C ARG A 459 9.52 18.94 -22.70
N ALA A 460 9.77 17.71 -22.29
CA ALA A 460 8.78 16.63 -22.29
C ALA A 460 7.60 16.95 -21.35
N SER A 461 7.85 17.59 -20.21
CA SER A 461 6.80 18.01 -19.27
C SER A 461 5.89 19.08 -19.88
N PHE A 462 6.45 20.05 -20.62
CA PHE A 462 5.66 21.02 -21.40
C PHE A 462 4.84 20.36 -22.52
N CYS A 463 5.41 19.38 -23.24
CA CYS A 463 4.67 18.61 -24.25
C CYS A 463 3.48 17.87 -23.62
N HIS A 464 3.70 17.24 -22.47
CA HIS A 464 2.66 16.50 -21.74
C HIS A 464 1.55 17.43 -21.25
N LEU A 465 1.90 18.62 -20.77
CA LEU A 465 0.93 19.64 -20.39
C LEU A 465 0.11 20.12 -21.59
N MET A 466 0.76 20.40 -22.74
CA MET A 466 0.11 20.84 -23.97
C MET A 466 -1.00 19.86 -24.39
N LEU A 467 -0.72 18.56 -24.32
CA LEU A 467 -1.65 17.49 -24.66
C LEU A 467 -2.95 17.59 -23.85
N HIS A 468 -2.86 17.82 -22.54
CA HIS A 468 -4.03 17.78 -21.66
C HIS A 468 -4.72 19.15 -21.48
N VAL A 469 -4.03 20.26 -21.73
CA VAL A 469 -4.60 21.61 -21.58
C VAL A 469 -5.19 22.13 -22.89
N HIS A 470 -4.49 21.92 -24.01
CA HIS A 470 -4.80 22.59 -25.28
C HIS A 470 -5.22 21.62 -26.40
N VAL A 471 -4.82 20.35 -26.34
CA VAL A 471 -5.19 19.33 -27.35
C VAL A 471 -6.46 18.57 -26.94
N ASP A 472 -6.48 17.92 -25.76
CA ASP A 472 -7.67 17.23 -25.24
C ASP A 472 -8.68 18.24 -24.66
N ARG A 473 -9.25 19.05 -25.53
CA ARG A 473 -10.18 20.12 -25.22
C ARG A 473 -11.25 20.22 -26.30
N ASP A 474 -12.48 20.56 -25.92
CA ASP A 474 -13.53 20.88 -26.90
C ASP A 474 -13.07 22.07 -27.77
N PRO A 475 -13.28 22.03 -29.10
CA PRO A 475 -14.17 21.14 -29.83
C PRO A 475 -13.49 19.87 -30.42
N GLN A 476 -12.28 19.50 -29.99
CA GLN A 476 -11.57 18.37 -30.59
C GLN A 476 -12.22 17.03 -30.23
N GLU A 477 -12.53 16.23 -31.25
CA GLU A 477 -13.17 14.93 -31.09
C GLU A 477 -12.47 13.86 -31.94
N LYS A 478 -12.62 12.60 -31.55
CA LYS A 478 -12.11 11.48 -32.33
C LYS A 478 -12.92 11.35 -33.62
N VAL A 479 -12.28 11.62 -34.75
CA VAL A 479 -12.88 11.43 -36.06
C VAL A 479 -12.79 9.94 -36.43
N MET A 480 -13.91 9.35 -36.86
CA MET A 480 -13.93 7.99 -37.39
C MET A 480 -13.19 7.97 -38.73
N PRO A 481 -12.07 7.21 -38.86
CA PRO A 481 -11.28 7.20 -40.10
C PRO A 481 -12.07 6.58 -41.26
N VAL A 482 -12.99 5.66 -40.97
CA VAL A 482 -13.85 5.02 -41.96
C VAL A 482 -15.28 5.51 -41.80
N LYS A 483 -15.76 6.27 -42.80
CA LYS A 483 -17.17 6.66 -42.91
C LYS A 483 -17.96 5.56 -43.62
N PHE A 484 -18.76 4.80 -42.86
CA PHE A 484 -19.66 3.78 -43.40
C PHE A 484 -20.91 4.36 -44.06
N ALA A 485 -21.32 5.57 -43.65
CA ALA A 485 -22.42 6.30 -44.25
C ALA A 485 -21.88 7.37 -45.19
N ARG A 486 -22.45 7.43 -46.40
CA ARG A 486 -22.27 8.53 -47.35
C ARG A 486 -23.63 9.02 -47.78
N LEU A 487 -23.74 10.33 -48.01
CA LEU A 487 -24.93 10.91 -48.62
C LEU A 487 -24.90 10.59 -50.11
N TRP A 488 -26.04 10.24 -50.70
CA TRP A 488 -26.13 9.87 -52.12
C TRP A 488 -25.75 11.02 -53.08
N THR A 489 -25.85 12.26 -52.59
CA THR A 489 -25.58 13.49 -53.36
C THR A 489 -24.16 14.03 -53.21
N GLU A 490 -23.29 13.38 -52.42
CA GLU A 490 -21.85 13.61 -52.31
C GLU A 490 -21.07 12.44 -52.93
#